data_AF-A0A959NZG0-F1
#
_entry.id   AF-A0A959NZG0-F1
#
_cell.length_a   1.000
_cell.length_b   1.000
_cell.length_c   1.000
_cell.angle_alpha   90.00
_cell.angle_beta   90.00
_cell.angle_gamma   90.00
#
_symmetry.space_group_name_H-M   'P 1'
#
loop_
_entity.id
_entity.type
_entity.pdbx_description
1 polymer ?
#
loop_
_entity_poly.entity_id
_entity_poly.type
_entity_poly.pdbx_seq_one_letter_code
_entity_poly.pdbx_strand_id
1 'polypeptide(L)' 'MLNQKSIDAVANSKFGDKFIKPLYDSYCFSNIPGTILSLFNINSDLKLPSDVLINHATKHKQVVVLLIDAFGWRF' A
#
# COMPACT_ATOMS: atom_id res chain seq x y z
N MET A 1 7.38 5.04 3.26
CA MET A 1 6.17 4.57 3.99
C MET A 1 4.97 5.35 3.49
N LEU A 2 3.79 4.75 3.40
CA LEU A 2 2.64 5.26 2.65
C LEU A 2 1.99 6.50 3.31
N ASN A 3 1.87 6.49 4.63
CA ASN A 3 1.37 7.58 5.48
C ASN A 3 1.81 7.39 6.94
N GLN A 4 1.44 8.29 7.87
CA GLN A 4 1.83 8.18 9.28
C GLN A 4 1.33 6.88 9.93
N LYS A 5 0.08 6.48 9.67
CA LYS A 5 -0.49 5.24 10.22
C LYS A 5 0.30 4.01 9.79
N SER A 6 0.80 3.99 8.55
CA SER A 6 1.64 2.90 8.05
C SER A 6 2.99 2.83 8.77
N ILE A 7 3.58 3.98 9.14
CA ILE A 7 4.84 4.04 9.90
C ILE A 7 4.61 3.45 11.29
N ASP A 8 3.55 3.89 11.96
CA ASP A 8 3.20 3.43 13.31
C ASP A 8 2.89 1.92 13.30
N ALA A 9 2.18 1.43 12.28
CA ALA A 9 1.88 0.02 12.11
C ALA A 9 3.15 -0.84 11.97
N VAL A 10 4.12 -0.40 11.16
CA VAL A 10 5.40 -1.12 11.01
C VAL A 10 6.23 -1.07 12.28
N ALA A 11 6.28 0.09 12.95
CA ALA A 11 7.00 0.23 14.22
C ALA A 11 6.48 -0.73 15.30
N ASN A 12 5.17 -1.03 15.26
CA ASN A 12 4.50 -1.97 16.16
C ASN A 12 4.53 -3.43 15.67
N SER A 13 4.92 -3.71 14.43
CA SER A 13 4.96 -5.06 13.84
C SER A 13 6.26 -5.81 14.16
N LYS A 14 6.77 -5.67 15.38
CA LYS A 14 8.01 -6.34 15.80
C LYS A 14 7.72 -7.79 16.19
N PHE A 15 8.64 -8.69 15.84
CA PHE A 15 8.64 -10.08 16.26
C PHE A 15 9.96 -10.36 17.01
N GLY A 16 9.93 -10.16 18.33
CA GLY A 16 11.14 -10.09 19.14
C GLY A 16 12.02 -8.88 18.78
N ASP A 17 13.31 -8.97 19.11
CA ASP A 17 14.21 -7.81 19.02
C ASP A 17 14.82 -7.60 17.63
N LYS A 18 14.79 -8.61 16.77
CA LYS A 18 15.55 -8.63 15.50
C LYS A 18 14.69 -8.76 14.24
N PHE A 19 13.41 -9.09 14.38
CA PHE A 19 12.55 -9.35 13.23
C PHE A 19 11.36 -8.39 13.19
N ILE A 20 10.94 -8.09 11.97
CA ILE A 20 9.72 -7.35 11.69
C ILE A 20 8.79 -8.30 10.94
N LYS A 21 7.57 -8.45 11.44
CA LYS A 21 6.54 -9.23 10.78
C LYS A 21 5.96 -8.42 9.61
N PRO A 22 5.89 -8.97 8.39
CA PRO A 22 5.20 -8.31 7.29
C PRO A 22 3.72 -8.09 7.61
N LEU A 23 3.21 -6.92 7.25
CA LEU A 23 1.82 -6.52 7.47
C LEU A 23 0.91 -6.98 6.32
N TYR A 24 0.87 -8.29 6.02
CA TYR A 24 0.14 -8.86 4.88
C TYR A 24 -1.33 -8.42 4.82
N ASP A 25 -1.98 -8.28 5.98
CA ASP A 25 -3.40 -7.91 6.07
C ASP A 25 -3.66 -6.40 5.97
N SER A 26 -2.62 -5.55 5.87
CA SER A 26 -2.79 -4.09 5.82
C SER A 26 -1.80 -3.39 4.88
N TYR A 27 -0.77 -2.72 5.40
CA TYR A 27 0.11 -1.81 4.67
C TYR A 27 1.21 -2.52 3.84
N CYS A 28 0.98 -3.76 3.42
CA CYS A 28 1.92 -4.50 2.56
C CYS A 28 1.73 -4.13 1.08
N PHE A 29 2.82 -4.06 0.33
CA PHE A 29 2.79 -3.81 -1.12
C PHE A 29 2.09 -4.91 -1.91
N SER A 30 1.97 -6.12 -1.36
CA SER A 30 1.14 -7.19 -1.94
C SER A 30 -0.33 -6.80 -2.13
N ASN A 31 -0.79 -5.75 -1.42
CA ASN A 31 -2.17 -5.31 -1.43
C ASN A 31 -2.45 -4.22 -2.48
N ILE A 32 -1.42 -3.77 -3.22
CA ILE A 32 -1.57 -2.79 -4.31
C ILE A 32 -2.54 -3.30 -5.40
N PRO A 33 -2.45 -4.55 -5.91
CA PRO A 33 -3.37 -5.05 -6.92
C PRO A 33 -4.84 -4.99 -6.49
N GLY A 34 -5.16 -5.41 -5.26
CA GLY A 34 -6.54 -5.35 -4.77
C GLY A 34 -7.04 -3.93 -4.54
N THR A 35 -6.16 -3.00 -4.16
CA THR A 35 -6.49 -1.57 -4.15
C THR A 35 -6.84 -1.06 -5.55
N ILE A 36 -6.07 -1.43 -6.57
CA ILE A 36 -6.35 -1.02 -7.96
C ILE A 36 -7.71 -1.58 -8.42
N LEU A 37 -8.00 -2.85 -8.16
CA LEU A 37 -9.29 -3.45 -8.47
C LEU A 37 -10.45 -2.68 -7.82
N SER A 38 -10.27 -2.26 -6.56
CA SER A 38 -11.29 -1.51 -5.84
C SER A 38 -11.58 -0.12 -6.46
N LEU A 39 -10.59 0.51 -7.11
CA LEU A 39 -10.80 1.79 -7.83
C LEU A 39 -11.71 1.63 -9.06
N PHE A 40 -11.86 0.41 -9.57
CA PHE A 40 -12.76 0.03 -10.65
C PHE A 40 -14.06 -0.63 -10.15
N ASN A 41 -14.34 -0.59 -8.84
CA ASN A 41 -15.46 -1.28 -8.19
C ASN A 41 -15.44 -2.81 -8.37
N ILE A 42 -14.24 -3.42 -8.51
CA ILE A 42 -14.06 -4.87 -8.52
C ILE A 42 -13.68 -5.30 -7.11
N ASN A 43 -14.38 -6.31 -6.58
CA ASN A 43 -14.11 -6.85 -5.25
C ASN A 43 -12.75 -7.55 -5.19
N SER A 44 -12.06 -7.40 -4.07
CA SER A 44 -10.78 -8.06 -3.77
C SER A 44 -10.65 -8.24 -2.26
N ASP A 45 -10.14 -9.39 -1.85
CA ASP A 45 -10.05 -9.78 -0.44
C ASP A 45 -8.95 -9.02 0.32
N LEU A 46 -7.86 -8.66 -0.37
CA LEU A 46 -6.71 -7.96 0.21
C LEU A 46 -6.44 -6.65 -0.52
N LYS A 47 -6.58 -5.53 0.19
CA LYS A 47 -6.35 -4.18 -0.32
C LYS A 47 -5.70 -3.31 0.75
N LEU A 48 -4.98 -2.28 0.32
CA LEU A 48 -4.44 -1.28 1.22
C LEU A 48 -5.58 -0.58 1.99
N PRO A 49 -5.34 -0.19 3.26
CA PRO A 49 -6.29 0.58 4.05
C PRO A 49 -6.78 1.85 3.36
N SER A 50 -8.02 2.26 3.65
CA SER A 50 -8.68 3.41 3.00
C SER A 50 -8.02 4.76 3.29
N ASP A 51 -7.18 4.84 4.32
CA ASP A 51 -6.39 6.03 4.65
C ASP A 51 -5.12 6.19 3.78
N VAL A 52 -4.79 5.22 2.93
CA VAL A 52 -3.65 5.31 2.02
C VAL A 52 -3.93 6.22 0.82
N LEU A 53 -5.18 6.25 0.36
CA LEU A 53 -5.60 7.04 -0.79
C LEU A 53 -6.76 7.95 -0.36
N ILE A 54 -6.49 9.25 -0.31
CA ILE A 54 -7.49 10.26 0.09
C ILE A 54 -8.36 10.58 -1.13
N ASN A 55 -9.68 10.67 -0.94
CA ASN A 55 -10.66 11.10 -1.95
C ASN A 55 -10.93 10.13 -3.14
N HIS A 56 -11.41 8.92 -2.83
CA HIS A 56 -11.82 7.92 -3.83
C HIS A 56 -13.18 8.14 -4.50
N ALA A 57 -13.87 9.26 -4.25
CA ALA A 57 -15.21 9.49 -4.79
C ALA A 57 -15.24 9.60 -6.33
N THR A 58 -14.08 9.68 -6.98
CA THR A 58 -13.97 9.70 -8.44
C THR A 58 -13.87 8.29 -9.02
N LYS A 59 -14.75 7.99 -9.98
CA LYS A 59 -14.64 6.78 -10.79
C LYS A 59 -13.42 6.88 -11.70
N HIS A 60 -12.46 5.97 -11.53
CA HIS A 60 -11.24 5.94 -12.35
C HIS A 60 -11.49 5.17 -13.65
N LYS A 61 -10.97 5.68 -14.77
CA LYS A 61 -10.99 4.97 -16.07
C LYS A 61 -9.68 4.24 -16.36
N GLN A 62 -8.59 4.72 -15.78
CA GLN A 62 -7.25 4.19 -15.97
C GLN A 62 -6.44 4.44 -14.71
N VAL A 63 -5.58 3.49 -14.36
CA VAL A 63 -4.64 3.58 -13.24
C VAL A 63 -3.25 3.25 -13.78
N VAL A 64 -2.27 4.10 -13.49
CA VAL A 64 -0.86 3.87 -13.82
C VAL A 64 -0.12 3.63 -12.51
N VAL A 65 0.59 2.50 -12.42
CA VAL A 65 1.38 2.13 -11.25
C VAL A 65 2.85 2.27 -11.59
N LEU A 66 3.58 3.02 -10.78
CA LEU A 66 5.03 3.17 -10.88
C LEU A 66 5.64 2.52 -9.64
N LEU A 67 6.17 1.32 -9.79
CA LEU A 67 7.02 0.70 -8.78
C LEU A 67 8.47 1.02 -9.13
N ILE A 68 9.04 1.94 -8.38
CA ILE A 68 10.38 2.44 -8.61
C ILE A 68 11.27 1.90 -7.48
N ASP A 69 12.23 1.06 -7.84
CA ASP A 69 13.26 0.57 -6.91
C ASP A 69 14.65 0.99 -7.42
N ALA A 70 15.52 1.33 -6.47
CA ALA A 70 16.91 1.74 -6.72
C ALA A 70 17.11 2.79 -7.84
N PHE A 71 16.18 3.75 -7.99
CA PHE A 71 16.26 4.77 -9.03
C PHE A 71 17.39 5.77 -8.79
N GLY A 72 18.55 5.48 -9.38
CA GLY A 72 19.71 6.38 -9.45
C GLY A 72 19.61 7.26 -10.69
N TRP A 73 19.32 8.55 -10.49
CA TRP A 73 19.29 9.55 -11.56
C TRP A 73 20.60 10.36 -11.56
N ARG A 74 21.27 10.46 -12.71
CA ARG A 74 22.42 11.36 -12.92
C ARG A 74 22.30 11.97 -14.32
N PHE A 75 22.23 13.30 -14.37
CA PHE A 75 22.07 14.10 -15.59
C PHE A 75 23.28 13.96 -16.54
#